data_AF-A0AA97M334-F1
#
_entry.id   AF-A0AA97M334-F1
#
_cell.length_a   1.000
_cell.length_b   1.000
_cell.length_c   1.000
_cell.angle_alpha   90.00
_cell.angle_beta   90.00
_cell.angle_gamma   90.00
#
_symmetry.space_group_name_H-M   'P 1'
#
loop_
_entity.id
_entity.type
_entity.pdbx_description
1 polymer ?
#
loop_
_entity_poly.entity_id
_entity_poly.type
_entity_poly.pdbx_seq_one_letter_code
_entity_poly.pdbx_strand_id
1 'polypeptide(L)'
;MTVYHLIPSESLRLAREEFPHYEICVLHDDAGIPEVTAVLKPPYQGIGLAVLVCAATVSELVHTLRTAPKARLPRRDPDRRYWPLPRQRDHHNHAEQH
;
A
#
# COMPACT_ATOMS: atom_id res chain seq x y z
N MET A 1 -23.78 8.76 19.49
CA MET A 1 -22.90 9.94 19.37
C MET A 1 -21.48 9.43 19.19
N THR A 2 -20.93 9.54 17.98
CA THR A 2 -19.53 9.21 17.69
C THR A 2 -18.65 10.40 18.04
N VAL A 3 -17.71 10.22 18.97
CA VAL A 3 -16.74 11.24 19.38
C VAL A 3 -15.59 11.21 18.39
N TYR A 4 -15.46 12.25 17.55
CA TYR A 4 -14.30 12.41 16.69
C TYR A 4 -13.13 12.94 17.51
N HIS A 5 -12.09 12.13 17.70
CA HIS A 5 -10.86 12.58 18.35
C HIS A 5 -10.07 13.47 17.38
N LEU A 6 -10.11 14.79 17.63
CA LEU A 6 -9.41 15.80 16.82
C LEU A 6 -7.88 15.70 16.90
N ILE A 7 -7.36 14.99 17.91
CA ILE A 7 -5.93 14.77 18.15
C ILE A 7 -5.67 13.26 18.03
N PRO A 8 -4.65 12.82 17.25
CA PRO A 8 -4.29 11.42 17.18
C PRO A 8 -3.96 10.89 18.58
N SER A 9 -4.40 9.67 18.88
CA SER A 9 -4.07 9.03 20.16
C SER A 9 -2.55 8.96 20.34
N GLU A 10 -2.08 9.00 21.60
CA GLU A 10 -0.65 8.88 21.89
C GLU A 10 -0.05 7.60 21.28
N SER A 11 -0.78 6.50 21.34
CA SER A 11 -0.38 5.23 20.70
C SER A 11 -0.18 5.37 19.19
N LEU A 12 -1.05 6.10 18.49
CA LEU A 12 -0.91 6.34 17.06
C LEU A 12 0.29 7.25 16.76
N ARG A 13 0.54 8.28 17.59
CA ARG A 13 1.72 9.13 17.48
C ARG A 13 3.01 8.31 17.62
N LEU A 14 3.11 7.49 18.67
CA LEU A 14 4.27 6.64 18.92
C LEU A 14 4.49 5.63 17.79
N ALA A 15 3.42 5.01 17.27
CA ALA A 15 3.55 4.10 16.13
C ALA A 15 4.11 4.80 14.88
N ARG A 16 3.69 6.04 14.59
CA ARG A 16 4.20 6.82 13.46
C ARG A 16 5.67 7.20 13.62
N GLU A 17 6.09 7.48 14.86
CA GLU A 17 7.50 7.75 15.19
C GLU A 17 8.37 6.50 15.05
N GLU A 18 7.87 5.34 15.48
CA GLU A 18 8.59 4.06 15.40
C GLU A 18 8.72 3.54 13.95
N PHE A 19 7.69 3.76 13.12
CA PHE A 19 7.60 3.23 11.76
C PHE A 19 7.53 4.33 10.68
N PRO A 20 8.58 5.16 10.52
CA PRO A 20 8.55 6.33 9.63
C PRO A 20 8.41 5.97 8.14
N HIS A 21 8.66 4.71 7.78
CA HIS A 21 8.56 4.17 6.43
C HIS A 21 7.12 3.82 6.02
N TYR A 22 6.19 3.77 6.97
CA TYR A 22 4.76 3.60 6.71
C TYR A 22 4.00 4.92 6.86
N GLU A 23 2.93 5.07 6.09
CA GLU A 23 1.83 5.97 6.39
C GLU A 23 0.81 5.19 7.23
N ILE A 24 0.58 5.62 8.48
CA ILE A 24 -0.30 4.91 9.43
C ILE A 24 -1.57 5.72 9.64
N CYS A 25 -2.71 5.13 9.31
CA CYS A 25 -4.03 5.76 9.36
C CYS A 25 -5.03 4.91 10.16
N VAL A 26 -6.02 5.57 10.74
CA VAL A 26 -7.20 4.92 11.32
C VAL A 26 -8.39 5.31 10.46
N LEU A 27 -8.99 4.31 9.83
CA LEU A 27 -10.20 4.41 9.04
C LEU A 27 -11.36 3.88 9.87
N HIS A 28 -12.58 4.34 9.58
CA HIS A 28 -13.79 3.82 10.22
C HIS A 28 -14.77 3.45 9.12
N ASP A 29 -15.44 2.30 9.27
CA ASP A 29 -16.53 1.91 8.38
C ASP A 29 -17.82 2.70 8.68
N ASP A 30 -18.89 2.40 7.94
CA ASP A 30 -20.20 3.05 8.12
C ASP A 30 -20.83 2.80 9.51
N ALA A 31 -20.38 1.77 10.23
CA ALA A 31 -20.80 1.46 11.60
C ALA A 31 -19.90 2.13 12.66
N GLY A 32 -18.83 2.82 12.24
CA GLY A 32 -17.86 3.44 13.14
C GLY A 32 -16.85 2.45 13.73
N ILE A 33 -16.71 1.26 13.17
CA ILE A 33 -15.71 0.27 13.59
C ILE A 33 -14.36 0.68 13.01
N PRO A 34 -13.30 0.81 13.84
CA PRO A 34 -11.99 1.24 13.36
C PRO A 34 -11.24 0.11 12.65
N GLU A 35 -10.55 0.49 11.58
CA GLU A 35 -9.46 -0.28 10.97
C GLU A 35 -8.19 0.58 10.99
N VAL A 36 -7.11 0.02 11.51
CA VAL A 36 -5.79 0.66 11.51
C VAL A 36 -4.98 0.10 10.35
N THR A 37 -4.52 0.97 9.46
CA THR A 37 -3.77 0.59 8.26
C THR A 37 -2.37 1.20 8.29
N ALA A 38 -1.38 0.44 7.83
CA ALA A 38 -0.03 0.91 7.55
C ALA A 38 0.30 0.64 6.08
N VAL A 39 0.54 1.71 5.32
CA VAL A 39 0.88 1.66 3.89
C VAL A 39 2.33 2.04 3.68
N LEU A 40 3.11 1.19 3.01
CA LEU A 40 4.53 1.44 2.78
C LEU A 40 4.72 2.62 1.83
N LYS A 41 5.49 3.62 2.27
CA LYS A 41 5.77 4.80 1.46
C LYS A 41 6.59 4.42 0.22
N PRO A 42 6.37 5.08 -0.94
CA PRO A 42 7.04 4.74 -2.20
C PRO A 42 8.57 4.59 -2.14
N PRO A 43 9.33 5.45 -1.42
CA PRO A 43 10.79 5.33 -1.35
C PRO A 43 11.30 4.05 -0.68
N TYR A 44 10.47 3.39 0.12
CA TYR A 44 10.83 2.17 0.85
C TYR A 44 10.33 0.90 0.15
N GLN A 45 9.70 1.03 -1.02
CA GLN A 45 9.30 -0.12 -1.81
C GLN A 45 10.54 -0.88 -2.32
N GLY A 46 10.47 -2.21 -2.36
CA GLY A 46 11.58 -3.03 -2.88
C GLY A 46 12.69 -3.34 -1.87
N ILE A 47 12.44 -3.21 -0.56
CA ILE A 47 13.39 -3.64 0.50
C ILE A 47 12.87 -4.83 1.35
N GLY A 48 11.79 -5.47 0.92
CA GLY A 48 11.21 -6.66 1.56
C GLY A 48 10.27 -6.38 2.73
N LEU A 49 9.84 -5.12 2.90
CA LEU A 49 8.78 -4.75 3.83
C LEU A 49 7.40 -5.02 3.22
N ALA A 50 6.42 -5.28 4.09
CA ALA A 50 5.02 -5.44 3.68
C ALA A 50 4.51 -4.14 3.06
N VAL A 51 3.73 -4.22 1.97
CA VAL A 51 3.20 -3.02 1.30
C VAL A 51 2.00 -2.45 2.04
N LEU A 52 1.16 -3.32 2.61
CA LEU A 52 -0.05 -2.98 3.35
C LEU A 52 -0.17 -3.94 4.54
N VAL A 53 -0.47 -3.38 5.71
CA VAL A 53 -0.85 -4.13 6.92
C VAL A 53 -2.12 -3.51 7.49
N CYS A 54 -3.11 -4.33 7.80
CA CYS A 54 -4.36 -3.93 8.44
C CYS A 54 -4.48 -4.61 9.81
N ALA A 55 -5.05 -3.91 10.79
CA ALA A 55 -5.31 -4.43 12.13
C ALA A 55 -6.54 -3.74 12.75
N ALA A 56 -7.15 -4.35 13.76
CA ALA A 56 -8.28 -3.73 14.47
C ALA A 56 -7.81 -2.64 15.45
N THR A 57 -6.57 -2.74 15.93
CA THR A 57 -6.00 -1.77 16.88
C THR A 57 -4.57 -1.36 16.53
N VAL A 58 -4.12 -0.21 17.06
CA VAL A 58 -2.74 0.26 16.89
C VAL A 58 -1.75 -0.73 17.51
N SER A 59 -2.08 -1.34 18.65
CA SER A 59 -1.22 -2.32 19.33
C SER A 59 -1.01 -3.58 18.49
N GLU A 60 -2.08 -4.09 17.87
CA GLU A 60 -2.01 -5.22 16.93
C GLU A 60 -1.18 -4.87 15.70
N LEU A 61 -1.37 -3.67 15.15
CA LEU A 61 -0.57 -3.18 14.03
C LEU A 61 0.93 -3.17 14.39
N VAL A 62 1.28 -2.55 15.51
CA VAL A 62 2.67 -2.46 15.99
C VAL A 62 3.25 -3.85 16.21
N HIS A 63 2.51 -4.75 16.85
CA HIS A 63 2.96 -6.12 17.04
C HIS A 63 3.23 -6.82 15.71
N THR A 64 2.34 -6.68 14.75
CA THR A 64 2.50 -7.25 13.40
C THR A 64 3.72 -6.67 12.70
N LEU A 65 3.92 -5.36 12.72
CA LEU A 65 5.06 -4.71 12.07
C LEU A 65 6.42 -5.10 12.70
N ARG A 66 6.49 -5.30 14.02
CA ARG A 66 7.71 -5.75 14.71
C ARG A 66 8.06 -7.19 14.40
N THR A 67 7.05 -8.05 14.23
CA THR A 67 7.22 -9.50 14.05
C THR A 67 7.17 -9.92 12.58
N ALA A 68 6.77 -9.01 11.69
CA ALA A 68 6.65 -9.29 10.26
C ALA A 68 7.99 -9.78 9.70
N PRO A 69 8.03 -10.99 9.12
CA PRO A 69 9.22 -11.45 8.44
C PRO A 69 9.49 -10.52 7.25
N LYS A 70 10.76 -10.16 7.02
CA LYS A 70 11.16 -9.50 5.78
C LYS A 70 10.91 -10.48 4.63
N ALA A 71 9.85 -10.25 3.88
CA ALA A 71 9.51 -11.11 2.76
C ALA A 71 10.62 -10.99 1.71
N ARG A 72 11.04 -12.14 1.15
CA ARG A 72 11.82 -12.11 -0.07
C ARG A 72 10.94 -11.49 -1.15
N LEU A 73 11.41 -10.41 -1.75
CA LEU A 73 10.65 -9.71 -2.78
C LEU A 73 10.39 -10.69 -3.94
N PRO A 74 9.15 -10.81 -4.42
CA PRO A 74 8.90 -11.47 -5.69
C PRO A 74 9.66 -10.67 -6.76
N ARG A 75 10.71 -11.27 -7.31
CA ARG A 75 11.45 -10.67 -8.41
C ARG A 75 10.60 -10.81 -9.67
N ARG A 76 10.43 -9.71 -10.40
CA ARG A 76 9.93 -9.80 -11.77
C ARG A 76 10.91 -10.66 -12.55
N ASP A 77 10.37 -11.60 -13.30
CA ASP A 77 11.14 -12.34 -14.27
C ASP A 77 11.56 -11.35 -15.37
N PRO A 78 12.88 -11.12 -15.57
CA PRO A 78 13.37 -10.17 -16.57
C PRO A 78 12.98 -10.56 -17.99
N ASP A 79 12.72 -11.85 -18.24
CA ASP A 79 12.35 -12.38 -19.56
C ASP A 79 10.82 -12.37 -19.76
N ARG A 80 10.04 -12.11 -18.70
CA ARG A 80 8.59 -12.09 -18.77
C ARG A 80 8.05 -10.72 -19.13
N ARG A 81 7.29 -10.65 -20.22
CA ARG A 81 6.53 -9.45 -20.60
C ARG A 81 5.22 -9.36 -19.80
N TYR A 82 5.19 -8.45 -18.82
CA TYR A 82 4.01 -8.26 -17.95
C TYR A 82 2.95 -7.32 -18.54
N TRP A 83 3.32 -6.47 -19.51
CA TRP A 83 2.40 -5.60 -20.24
C TRP A 83 2.42 -5.95 -21.73
N PRO A 84 1.25 -6.05 -22.41
CA PRO A 84 1.21 -6.15 -23.85
C PRO A 84 1.84 -4.90 -24.48
N LEU A 85 2.55 -5.08 -25.60
CA LEU A 85 3.02 -3.94 -26.39
C LEU A 85 1.80 -3.13 -26.87
N PRO A 86 1.91 -1.79 -26.92
CA PRO A 86 0.93 -1.00 -27.63
C PRO A 86 0.76 -1.58 -29.04
N ARG A 87 -0.48 -1.93 -29.43
CA ARG A 87 -0.75 -2.33 -30.80
C ARG A 87 -0.25 -1.21 -31.70
N GLN A 88 0.74 -1.49 -32.55
CA GLN A 88 1.09 -0.60 -33.65
C GLN A 88 -0.21 -0.34 -34.40
N ARG A 89 -0.67 0.91 -34.41
CA ARG A 89 -1.73 1.32 -35.32
C ARG A 89 -1.16 1.09 -36.71
N ASP A 90 -1.63 0.06 -37.39
CA ASP A 90 -1.36 -0.15 -38.79
C ASP A 90 -1.86 1.09 -39.55
N HIS A 91 -0.96 2.03 -39.84
CA HIS A 91 -1.15 3.01 -40.89
C HIS A 91 -1.01 2.26 -42.22
N HIS A 92 -1.98 1.41 -42.54
CA HIS A 92 -2.19 1.01 -43.92
C HIS A 92 -2.93 2.15 -44.60
N ASN A 93 -2.14 2.93 -45.35
CA ASN A 93 -2.60 3.93 -46.28
C ASN A 93 -3.75 3.37 -47.12
N HIS A 94 -4.91 4.03 -47.04
CA HIS A 94 -5.96 3.90 -48.03
C HIS A 94 -5.51 4.68 -49.27
N ALA A 95 -4.57 4.10 -50.01
CA ALA A 95 -4.30 4.50 -51.38
C ALA A 95 -5.05 3.52 -52.30
N GLU A 96 -5.76 4.10 -53.27
CA GLU A 96 -6.33 3.44 -54.45
C GLU A 96 -7.64 2.66 -54.23
N GLN A 97 -8.76 3.34 -54.47
CA GLN A 97 -9.83 2.75 -55.27
C GLN A 97 -10.16 3.73 -56.41
N HIS A 98 -9.93 3.20 -57.61
CA HIS A 98 -10.24 3.75 -58.92
C HIS A 98 -11.74 4.00 -59.13
#